data_AF-A0A833U0X9-F1
#
_entry.id   AF-A0A833U0X9-F1
#
_cell.length_a   1.000
_cell.length_b   1.000
_cell.length_c   1.000
_cell.angle_alpha   90.00
_cell.angle_beta   90.00
_cell.angle_gamma   90.00
#
_symmetry.space_group_name_H-M   'P 1'
#
loop_
_entity.id
_entity.type
_entity.pdbx_description
1 polymer ?
#
loop_
_entity_poly.entity_id
_entity_poly.type
_entity_poly.pdbx_seq_one_letter_code
_entity_poly.pdbx_strand_id
1 'polypeptide(L)'
;MGRPELFETMVKRAIAKASWCSADPVCSEDLGGTGSRLVNKAACHACVLLPETACETINSGLDRAMLVGLPSDQSVGFFLI
;
A
#
# COMPACT_ATOMS: atom_id res chain seq x y z
N MET A 1 12.43 14.85 18.37
CA MET A 1 11.97 15.79 17.32
C MET A 1 12.33 15.22 15.95
N GLY A 2 11.55 15.51 14.91
CA GLY A 2 11.83 15.08 13.54
C GLY A 2 13.00 15.85 12.91
N ARG A 3 13.62 15.27 11.87
CA ARG A 3 14.74 15.81 11.10
C ARG A 3 14.26 16.18 9.68
N PRO A 4 13.92 17.45 9.39
CA PRO A 4 13.27 17.84 8.13
C PRO A 4 14.08 17.46 6.88
N GLU A 5 15.40 17.50 6.95
CA GLU A 5 16.32 17.14 5.87
C GLU A 5 16.21 15.67 5.43
N LEU A 6 15.61 14.81 6.26
CA LEU A 6 15.38 13.40 5.93
C LEU A 6 14.04 13.16 5.21
N PHE A 7 13.13 14.13 5.21
CA PHE A 7 11.74 13.93 4.78
C PHE A 7 11.65 13.44 3.34
N GLU A 8 12.31 14.13 2.41
CA GLU A 8 12.28 13.76 0.98
C GLU A 8 12.80 12.33 0.75
N THR A 9 13.94 11.99 1.38
CA THR A 9 14.53 10.64 1.27
C THR A 9 13.61 9.58 1.88
N MET A 10 12.97 9.89 3.01
CA MET A 10 12.01 8.99 3.63
C MET A 10 10.79 8.75 2.73
N VAL A 11 10.22 9.79 2.14
CA VAL A 11 9.07 9.66 1.23
C VAL A 11 9.45 8.83 0.00
N LYS A 12 10.57 9.13 -0.65
CA LYS A 12 11.06 8.35 -1.81
C LYS A 12 11.26 6.87 -1.48
N ARG A 13 11.87 6.56 -0.32
CA ARG A 13 12.06 5.18 0.14
C ARG A 13 10.73 4.49 0.46
N ALA A 14 9.77 5.21 1.04
CA ALA A 14 8.45 4.65 1.32
C ALA A 14 7.71 4.29 0.03
N ILE A 15 7.74 5.17 -0.97
CA ILE A 15 7.15 4.92 -2.31
C ILE A 15 7.85 3.73 -2.99
N ALA A 16 9.19 3.71 -3.01
CA ALA A 16 9.95 2.61 -3.60
C ALA A 16 9.72 1.27 -2.88
N LYS A 17 9.53 1.28 -1.55
CA LYS A 17 9.18 0.05 -0.81
C LYS A 17 7.76 -0.41 -1.14
N ALA A 18 6.84 0.52 -1.37
CA ALA A 18 5.47 0.22 -1.71
C ALA A 18 5.32 -0.41 -3.11
N SER A 19 6.29 -0.31 -4.02
CA SER A 19 6.19 -0.93 -5.36
C SER A 19 6.20 -2.46 -5.34
N TRP A 20 6.69 -3.08 -4.27
CA TRP A 20 6.80 -4.55 -4.16
C TRP A 20 6.09 -5.10 -2.91
N CYS A 21 5.36 -6.19 -3.07
CA CYS A 21 4.72 -6.92 -1.97
C CYS A 21 4.91 -8.43 -2.14
N SER A 22 5.30 -9.12 -1.07
CA SER A 22 5.45 -10.59 -1.07
C SER A 22 4.12 -11.34 -1.18
N ALA A 23 3.00 -10.66 -1.00
CA ALA A 23 1.65 -11.22 -1.09
C ALA A 23 0.98 -10.96 -2.45
N ASP A 24 1.67 -10.33 -3.40
CA ASP A 24 1.19 -10.26 -4.78
C ASP A 24 1.22 -11.66 -5.44
N PRO A 25 0.25 -12.00 -6.30
CA PRO A 25 -0.82 -11.14 -6.81
C PRO A 25 -2.07 -11.08 -5.93
N VAL A 26 -2.20 -11.97 -4.93
CA VAL A 26 -3.39 -12.09 -4.06
C VAL A 26 -3.78 -10.77 -3.40
N CYS A 27 -2.81 -9.96 -3.00
CA CYS A 27 -3.05 -8.64 -2.41
C CYS A 27 -3.61 -7.63 -3.41
N SER A 28 -3.21 -7.71 -4.68
CA SER A 28 -3.55 -6.76 -5.74
C SER A 28 -4.73 -7.18 -6.62
N GLU A 29 -5.16 -8.45 -6.54
CA GLU A 29 -6.21 -9.01 -7.38
C GLU A 29 -7.62 -8.66 -6.89
N ASP A 30 -8.55 -8.57 -7.85
CA ASP A 30 -9.97 -8.56 -7.55
C ASP A 30 -10.49 -9.99 -7.45
N LEU A 31 -10.81 -10.43 -6.24
CA LEU A 31 -11.44 -11.72 -6.00
C LEU A 31 -12.98 -11.66 -6.06
N GLY A 32 -13.58 -10.57 -6.54
CA GLY A 32 -15.03 -10.44 -6.73
C GLY A 32 -15.81 -10.47 -5.42
N GLY A 33 -15.27 -9.85 -4.37
CA GLY A 33 -15.88 -9.88 -3.03
C GLY A 33 -15.80 -11.23 -2.34
N THR A 34 -14.81 -12.06 -2.70
CA THR A 34 -14.48 -13.30 -1.99
C THR A 34 -13.16 -13.14 -1.25
N GLY A 35 -13.00 -13.75 -0.07
CA GLY A 35 -11.78 -13.63 0.74
C GLY A 35 -12.04 -13.13 2.16
N SER A 36 -11.05 -13.26 3.03
CA SER A 36 -11.21 -12.89 4.44
C SER A 36 -11.46 -11.38 4.58
N ARG A 37 -12.58 -11.02 5.23
CA ARG A 37 -12.97 -9.63 5.53
C ARG A 37 -13.19 -8.71 4.33
N LEU A 38 -13.21 -9.22 3.09
CA LEU A 38 -13.44 -8.44 1.87
C LEU A 38 -12.43 -7.30 1.64
N VAL A 39 -11.21 -7.45 2.15
CA VAL A 39 -10.14 -6.43 2.09
C VAL A 39 -9.04 -6.75 1.07
N ASN A 40 -9.32 -7.59 0.07
CA ASN A 40 -8.40 -7.70 -1.07
C ASN A 40 -8.31 -6.32 -1.76
N LYS A 41 -7.17 -6.01 -2.38
CA LYS A 41 -6.78 -4.67 -2.86
C LYS A 41 -6.42 -3.67 -1.76
N ALA A 42 -6.79 -3.91 -0.51
CA ALA A 42 -6.27 -3.11 0.58
C ALA A 42 -4.81 -3.44 0.89
N ALA A 43 -4.08 -2.48 1.44
CA ALA A 43 -2.72 -2.63 1.87
C ALA A 43 -2.65 -3.57 3.08
N CYS A 44 -2.02 -4.71 2.86
CA CYS A 44 -1.64 -5.72 3.82
C CYS A 44 -0.58 -5.28 4.85
N HIS A 45 -0.38 -6.11 5.88
CA HIS A 45 0.74 -5.99 6.84
C HIS A 45 2.12 -6.07 6.18
N ALA A 46 2.28 -6.81 5.09
CA ALA A 46 3.57 -6.89 4.39
C ALA A 46 3.92 -5.58 3.67
N CYS A 47 2.92 -4.75 3.37
CA CYS A 47 3.08 -3.63 2.46
C CYS A 47 2.93 -2.25 3.15
N VAL A 48 1.80 -1.93 3.79
CA VAL A 48 1.58 -0.58 4.37
C VAL A 48 0.77 -0.58 5.67
N LEU A 49 0.26 -1.72 6.15
CA LEU A 49 -0.58 -1.74 7.35
C LEU A 49 0.25 -1.51 8.62
N LEU A 50 0.34 -0.25 9.04
CA LEU A 50 0.90 0.15 10.32
C LEU A 50 -0.13 -0.14 11.43
N PRO A 51 0.31 -0.65 12.60
CA PRO A 51 -0.55 -0.75 13.77
C PRO A 51 -0.87 0.67 14.26
N GLU A 52 -1.98 1.22 13.80
CA GLU A 52 -2.46 2.55 14.18
C GLU A 52 -3.71 2.41 15.04
N THR A 53 -3.71 3.07 16.20
CA THR A 53 -4.81 3.04 17.17
C THR A 53 -5.84 4.14 16.96
N ALA A 54 -5.48 5.21 16.23
CA ALA A 54 -6.38 6.32 15.92
C ALA A 54 -7.41 5.97 14.84
N CYS A 55 -7.11 4.98 13.98
CA CYS A 55 -8.01 4.54 12.93
C CYS A 55 -8.90 3.41 13.44
N GLU A 56 -10.21 3.64 13.53
CA GLU A 56 -11.18 2.62 13.94
C GLU A 56 -11.25 1.42 12.99
N THR A 57 -10.76 1.56 11.75
CA THR A 57 -10.65 0.49 10.75
C THR A 57 -9.24 -0.06 10.63
N ILE A 58 -8.31 0.32 11.51
CA ILE A 58 -6.92 -0.18 11.54
C ILE A 58 -6.24 0.00 10.17
N ASN A 59 -6.52 1.11 9.48
CA ASN A 59 -6.01 1.41 8.13
C ASN A 59 -6.32 0.33 7.06
N SER A 60 -7.33 -0.52 7.27
CA SER A 60 -7.65 -1.63 6.37
C SER A 60 -8.27 -1.21 5.03
N GLY A 61 -8.46 0.10 4.80
CA GLY A 61 -8.99 0.66 3.55
C GLY A 61 -7.94 1.39 2.71
N LEU A 62 -6.67 1.39 3.13
CA LEU A 62 -5.59 1.96 2.30
C LEU A 62 -5.35 1.07 1.09
N ASP A 63 -5.11 1.64 -0.09
CA ASP A 63 -4.78 0.89 -1.31
C ASP A 63 -3.36 1.27 -1.77
N ARG A 64 -2.49 0.27 -1.86
CA ARG A 64 -1.11 0.44 -2.33
C ARG A 64 -1.07 0.83 -3.81
N ALA A 65 -1.97 0.28 -4.63
CA ALA A 65 -2.01 0.52 -6.06
C ALA A 65 -2.36 1.97 -6.41
N MET A 66 -3.08 2.68 -5.52
CA MET A 66 -3.30 4.13 -5.68
C MET A 66 -1.98 4.92 -5.76
N LEU A 67 -0.92 4.47 -5.07
CA LEU A 67 0.38 5.14 -5.07
C LEU A 67 1.28 4.66 -6.20
N VAL A 68 1.39 3.34 -6.39
CA VAL A 68 2.44 2.71 -7.21
C VAL A 68 1.93 1.92 -8.42
N GLY A 69 0.60 1.86 -8.58
CA GLY A 69 -0.07 1.08 -9.61
C GLY A 69 -0.19 -0.41 -9.28
N LEU A 70 -0.74 -1.16 -10.22
CA LEU A 70 -0.86 -2.61 -10.15
C LEU A 70 0.38 -3.28 -10.76
N PRO A 71 0.74 -4.51 -10.35
CA PRO A 71 1.80 -5.27 -11.02
C PRO A 71 1.58 -5.44 -12.53
N SER A 72 0.32 -5.50 -12.96
CA SER A 72 -0.08 -5.62 -14.37
C SER A 72 -0.18 -4.29 -15.12
N ASP A 73 -0.37 -3.17 -14.40
CA ASP A 73 -0.55 -1.84 -14.99
C ASP A 73 -0.13 -0.76 -13.98
N GLN A 74 1.07 -0.21 -14.17
CA GLN A 74 1.59 0.86 -13.32
C GLN A 74 0.95 2.22 -13.59
N SER A 75 0.26 2.40 -14.72
CA SER A 75 -0.32 3.69 -15.12
C SER A 75 -1.46 4.15 -14.22
N VAL A 76 -2.04 3.24 -13.42
CA VAL A 76 -3.10 3.55 -12.46
C VAL A 76 -2.57 4.20 -11.18
N GLY A 77 -1.27 4.15 -10.93
CA GLY A 77 -0.62 4.74 -9.77
C GLY A 77 -0.42 6.25 -9.91
N PHE A 78 -0.47 6.98 -8.79
CA PHE A 78 -0.18 8.41 -8.77
C PHE A 78 1.31 8.71 -9.04
N PHE A 79 2.21 7.89 -8.50
CA PHE A 79 3.64 8.01 -8.72
C PHE A 79 4.07 7.09 -9.85
N LEU A 80 4.73 7.67 -10.86
CA LEU A 80 5.48 6.91 -11.86
C LEU A 80 6.84 6.57 -11.23
N ILE A 81 7.09 5.28 -11.00
CA ILE A 81 8.30 4.75 -10.37
C ILE A 81 9.02 3.81 -11.33
#